data_AF-A0A2P4QXR4-F1
#
_entry.id   AF-A0A2P4QXR4-F1
#
_cell.length_a   1.000
_cell.length_b   1.000
_cell.length_c   1.000
_cell.angle_alpha   90.00
_cell.angle_beta   90.00
_cell.angle_gamma   90.00
#
_symmetry.space_group_name_H-M   'P 1'
#
loop_
_entity.id
_entity.type
_entity.pdbx_description
1 polymer ?
#
loop_
_entity_poly.entity_id
_entity_poly.type
_entity_poly.pdbx_seq_one_letter_code
_entity_poly.pdbx_strand_id
1 'polypeptide(L)'
;HIKKVGSYFASIKGIIDCAKKPQYKPLFSNIKVKKGKPVIIDNQPIYSWKNIIKRFIDEDEEVEDKYERFMDRCLKKPEVMGRIRKVYTDNATKQPQLDDDVEKCIYLHAEMNILASLIINNKITSRVFIAVSKRCCYLCELYINFAIKQGYNIVISGKHQKLYDGWILPHVKNSDFKNKSLIYILENLDRIIEKKIEHYTRSLPADSNSGGNSPDPHDVGGNIYNMGFMKNLTMYVSQ
;
A
#
# COMPACT_ATOMS: atom_id res chain seq x y z
N HIS A 1 -18.75 -12.67 5.15
CA HIS A 1 -19.26 -11.53 4.34
C HIS A 1 -20.59 -10.96 4.85
N ILE A 2 -21.58 -11.79 5.23
CA ILE A 2 -22.92 -11.34 5.69
C ILE A 2 -22.87 -10.34 6.85
N LYS A 3 -22.10 -10.62 7.92
CA LYS A 3 -21.94 -9.70 9.07
C LYS A 3 -21.54 -8.28 8.66
N LYS A 4 -20.66 -8.15 7.67
CA LYS A 4 -20.18 -6.86 7.17
C LYS A 4 -21.27 -6.12 6.39
N VAL A 5 -22.02 -6.83 5.55
CA VAL A 5 -23.18 -6.27 4.84
C VAL A 5 -24.24 -5.80 5.83
N GLY A 6 -24.55 -6.61 6.85
CA GLY A 6 -25.47 -6.24 7.92
C GLY A 6 -25.04 -4.97 8.67
N SER A 7 -23.74 -4.84 8.97
CA SER A 7 -23.21 -3.61 9.59
C SER A 7 -23.42 -2.37 8.71
N TYR A 8 -23.18 -2.45 7.40
CA TYR A 8 -23.41 -1.31 6.51
C TYR A 8 -24.89 -0.96 6.39
N PHE A 9 -25.76 -1.96 6.33
CA PHE A 9 -27.20 -1.75 6.31
C PHE A 9 -27.70 -1.07 7.58
N ALA A 10 -27.20 -1.50 8.75
CA ALA A 10 -27.51 -0.86 10.04
C ALA A 10 -27.04 0.59 10.08
N SER A 11 -25.82 0.89 9.61
CA SER A 11 -25.32 2.27 9.51
C SER A 11 -26.17 3.13 8.58
N ILE A 12 -26.59 2.61 7.41
CA ILE A 12 -27.46 3.34 6.48
C ILE A 12 -28.82 3.63 7.13
N LYS A 13 -29.41 2.66 7.82
CA LYS A 13 -30.65 2.90 8.60
C LYS A 13 -30.47 4.02 9.62
N GLY A 14 -29.38 4.00 10.38
CA GLY A 14 -29.07 5.07 11.35
C GLY A 14 -28.93 6.45 10.71
N ILE A 15 -28.31 6.54 9.52
CA ILE A 15 -28.22 7.79 8.74
C ILE A 15 -29.61 8.24 8.30
N ILE A 16 -30.45 7.33 7.78
CA ILE A 16 -31.82 7.64 7.35
C ILE A 16 -32.66 8.16 8.52
N ASP A 17 -32.58 7.50 9.68
CA ASP A 17 -33.34 7.89 10.87
C ASP A 17 -32.89 9.24 11.41
N CYS A 18 -31.58 9.55 11.34
CA CYS A 18 -31.05 10.87 11.64
C CYS A 18 -31.54 11.93 10.65
N ALA A 19 -31.47 11.64 9.35
CA ALA A 19 -31.86 12.56 8.28
C ALA A 19 -33.35 12.90 8.25
N LYS A 20 -34.20 12.01 8.79
CA LYS A 20 -35.65 12.25 8.95
C LYS A 20 -35.99 13.27 10.04
N LYS A 21 -35.10 13.53 11.00
CA LYS A 21 -35.37 14.50 12.08
C LYS A 21 -35.42 15.93 11.52
N PRO A 22 -36.44 16.73 11.85
CA PRO A 22 -36.60 18.09 11.30
C PRO A 22 -35.35 18.97 11.44
N GLN A 23 -34.68 18.89 12.58
CA GLN A 23 -33.47 19.66 12.89
C GLN A 23 -32.26 19.36 11.97
N TYR A 24 -32.18 18.16 11.41
CA TYR A 24 -31.05 17.75 10.55
C TYR A 24 -31.42 17.68 9.08
N LYS A 25 -32.71 17.71 8.73
CA LYS A 25 -33.20 17.68 7.35
C LYS A 25 -32.48 18.67 6.41
N PRO A 26 -32.16 19.92 6.80
CA PRO A 26 -31.41 20.84 5.94
C PRO A 26 -29.97 20.39 5.62
N LEU A 27 -29.33 19.61 6.50
CA LEU A 27 -27.97 19.08 6.27
C LEU A 27 -27.95 17.95 5.25
N PHE A 28 -29.07 17.24 5.10
CA PHE A 28 -29.20 16.06 4.24
C PHE A 28 -29.97 16.35 2.95
N SER A 29 -30.51 17.55 2.76
CA SER A 29 -31.31 17.94 1.58
C SER A 29 -30.52 17.95 0.27
N ASN A 30 -29.19 18.00 0.33
CA ASN A 30 -28.29 18.11 -0.82
C ASN A 30 -27.42 16.86 -1.06
N ILE A 31 -27.84 15.69 -0.55
CA ILE A 31 -27.10 14.44 -0.80
C ILE A 31 -27.24 14.02 -2.26
N LYS A 32 -26.09 13.78 -2.90
CA LYS A 32 -26.03 13.13 -4.21
C LYS A 32 -25.38 11.76 -4.05
N VAL A 33 -26.14 10.71 -4.40
CA VAL A 33 -25.62 9.34 -4.42
C VAL A 33 -25.03 9.06 -5.78
N LYS A 34 -23.77 8.66 -5.82
CA LYS A 34 -23.07 8.23 -7.04
C LYS A 34 -22.64 6.77 -6.87
N LYS A 35 -23.03 5.93 -7.82
CA LYS A 35 -22.56 4.54 -7.88
C LYS A 35 -21.18 4.51 -8.54
N GLY A 36 -20.14 4.26 -7.75
CA GLY A 36 -18.79 4.01 -8.27
C GLY A 36 -18.71 2.62 -8.91
N LYS A 37 -17.88 2.48 -9.95
CA LYS A 37 -17.51 1.17 -10.50
C LYS A 37 -16.23 0.69 -9.81
N PRO A 38 -16.18 -0.54 -9.27
CA PRO A 38 -14.91 -1.10 -8.81
C PRO A 38 -13.96 -1.25 -10.00
N VAL A 39 -12.67 -1.05 -9.76
CA VAL A 39 -11.62 -1.28 -10.76
C VAL A 39 -10.76 -2.41 -10.21
N ILE A 40 -10.74 -3.54 -10.92
CA ILE A 40 -10.07 -4.78 -10.54
C ILE A 40 -9.36 -5.29 -11.79
N ILE A 41 -8.13 -5.76 -11.64
CA ILE A 41 -7.34 -6.42 -12.68
C ILE A 41 -6.87 -7.73 -12.07
N ASP A 42 -7.33 -8.87 -12.59
CA ASP A 42 -7.14 -10.17 -11.94
C ASP A 42 -5.75 -10.77 -12.18
N ASN A 43 -5.18 -10.55 -13.37
CA ASN A 43 -3.95 -11.18 -13.83
C ASN A 43 -2.88 -10.12 -14.14
N GLN A 44 -2.54 -9.29 -13.15
CA GLN A 44 -1.46 -8.32 -13.31
C GLN A 44 -0.11 -9.04 -13.10
N PRO A 45 0.76 -9.13 -14.12
CA PRO A 45 2.12 -9.63 -13.91
C PRO A 45 2.89 -8.68 -13.00
N ILE A 46 3.62 -9.26 -12.05
CA ILE A 46 4.58 -8.56 -11.20
C ILE A 46 5.95 -9.25 -11.31
N TYR A 47 7.00 -8.44 -11.26
CA TYR A 47 8.36 -8.95 -11.31
C TYR A 47 8.66 -9.90 -10.17
N SER A 48 9.51 -10.88 -10.43
CA SER A 48 10.01 -11.78 -9.40
C SER A 48 10.64 -11.02 -8.23
N TRP A 49 10.51 -11.63 -7.04
CA TRP A 49 11.09 -11.10 -5.81
C TRP A 49 12.61 -10.89 -5.97
N LYS A 50 13.29 -11.87 -6.57
CA LYS A 50 14.73 -11.80 -6.85
C LYS A 50 15.09 -10.61 -7.72
N ASN A 51 14.37 -10.40 -8.82
CA ASN A 51 14.61 -9.27 -9.72
C ASN A 51 14.39 -7.93 -9.02
N ILE A 52 13.36 -7.82 -8.18
CA ILE A 52 13.12 -6.61 -7.40
C ILE A 52 14.27 -6.34 -6.45
N ILE A 53 14.70 -7.32 -5.65
CA ILE A 53 15.75 -7.13 -4.64
C ILE A 53 17.11 -6.83 -5.28
N LYS A 54 17.46 -7.53 -6.37
CA LYS A 54 18.71 -7.28 -7.09
C LYS A 54 18.85 -5.85 -7.59
N ARG A 55 17.75 -5.14 -7.87
CA ARG A 55 17.82 -3.72 -8.27
C ARG A 55 18.30 -2.76 -7.18
N PHE A 56 18.30 -3.19 -5.92
CA PHE A 56 18.71 -2.37 -4.77
C PHE A 56 20.02 -2.85 -4.13
N ILE A 57 20.65 -3.84 -4.74
CA ILE A 57 21.95 -4.36 -4.33
C ILE A 57 22.84 -4.17 -5.56
N ASP A 58 23.85 -3.29 -5.48
CA ASP A 58 24.75 -2.95 -6.59
C ASP A 58 25.31 -4.22 -7.28
N GLU A 59 25.67 -4.18 -8.57
CA GLU A 59 26.05 -5.36 -9.38
C GLU A 59 27.58 -5.64 -9.42
N ASP A 60 28.28 -5.60 -8.29
CA ASP A 60 29.71 -5.98 -8.21
C ASP A 60 29.91 -7.45 -7.73
N GLU A 61 31.04 -8.12 -8.02
CA GLU A 61 31.25 -9.56 -7.71
C GLU A 61 31.04 -9.97 -6.22
N GLU A 62 31.07 -9.04 -5.25
CA GLU A 62 30.74 -9.27 -3.84
C GLU A 62 29.21 -9.44 -3.55
N VAL A 63 28.36 -9.52 -4.59
CA VAL A 63 26.91 -9.27 -4.49
C VAL A 63 26.04 -10.51 -4.45
N GLU A 64 26.47 -11.65 -5.01
CA GLU A 64 25.78 -12.92 -4.71
C GLU A 64 25.76 -13.13 -3.19
N ASP A 65 26.84 -12.80 -2.49
CA ASP A 65 26.89 -12.84 -1.02
C ASP A 65 25.92 -11.85 -0.36
N LYS A 66 25.63 -10.67 -0.94
CA LYS A 66 24.64 -9.73 -0.36
C LYS A 66 23.20 -10.21 -0.51
N TYR A 67 22.83 -10.72 -1.69
CA TYR A 67 21.49 -11.26 -1.92
C TYR A 67 21.26 -12.51 -1.06
N GLU A 68 22.22 -13.45 -1.05
CA GLU A 68 22.11 -14.68 -0.26
C GLU A 68 22.08 -14.37 1.24
N ARG A 69 22.93 -13.47 1.76
CA ARG A 69 22.85 -13.03 3.17
C ARG A 69 21.50 -12.39 3.51
N PHE A 70 20.96 -11.57 2.61
CA PHE A 70 19.63 -10.99 2.80
C PHE A 70 18.55 -12.06 2.85
N MET A 71 18.59 -13.03 1.93
CA MET A 71 17.65 -14.14 1.86
C MET A 71 17.75 -15.05 3.09
N ASP A 72 18.96 -15.40 3.54
CA ASP A 72 19.18 -16.18 4.75
C ASP A 72 18.59 -15.52 6.00
N ARG A 73 18.79 -14.20 6.15
CA ARG A 73 18.19 -13.46 7.27
C ARG A 73 16.67 -13.37 7.15
N CYS A 74 16.12 -13.31 5.94
CA CYS A 74 14.68 -13.38 5.73
C CYS A 74 14.13 -14.76 6.10
N LEU A 75 14.80 -15.85 5.69
CA LEU A 75 14.42 -17.23 5.98
C LEU A 75 14.39 -17.51 7.49
N LYS A 76 15.31 -16.90 8.25
CA LYS A 76 15.32 -16.94 9.73
C LYS A 76 14.12 -16.23 10.39
N LYS A 77 13.27 -15.53 9.63
CA LYS A 77 12.07 -14.83 10.11
C LYS A 77 10.80 -15.39 9.47
N PRO A 78 10.16 -16.43 10.07
CA PRO A 78 8.98 -17.09 9.51
C PRO A 78 7.83 -16.13 9.19
N GLU A 79 7.61 -15.09 9.99
CA GLU A 79 6.57 -14.09 9.72
C GLU A 79 6.84 -13.27 8.45
N VAL A 80 8.10 -12.94 8.19
CA VAL A 80 8.51 -12.21 6.99
C VAL A 80 8.34 -13.10 5.76
N MET A 81 8.83 -14.35 5.83
CA MET A 81 8.67 -15.31 4.75
C MET A 81 7.21 -15.67 4.50
N GLY A 82 6.37 -15.78 5.53
CA GLY A 82 4.93 -16.01 5.36
C GLY A 82 4.26 -14.90 4.57
N ARG A 83 4.69 -13.65 4.76
CA ARG A 83 4.19 -12.50 3.99
C ARG A 83 4.72 -12.48 2.56
N ILE A 84 6.01 -12.78 2.35
CA ILE A 84 6.60 -12.89 1.01
C ILE A 84 5.88 -13.98 0.22
N ARG A 85 5.74 -15.19 0.80
CA ARG A 85 5.03 -16.30 0.18
C ARG A 85 3.60 -15.91 -0.17
N LYS A 86 2.86 -15.21 0.70
CA LYS A 86 1.51 -14.73 0.37
C LYS A 86 1.47 -13.83 -0.88
N VAL A 87 2.53 -13.09 -1.15
CA VAL A 87 2.64 -12.25 -2.35
C VAL A 87 3.06 -13.08 -3.56
N TYR A 88 4.09 -13.90 -3.42
CA TYR A 88 4.74 -14.64 -4.50
C TYR A 88 4.32 -16.11 -4.58
N THR A 89 3.14 -16.48 -4.10
CA THR A 89 2.58 -17.81 -4.34
C THR A 89 1.80 -17.74 -5.64
N ASP A 90 2.20 -18.56 -6.60
CA ASP A 90 1.49 -18.66 -7.87
C ASP A 90 0.07 -19.21 -7.63
N ASN A 91 -0.90 -18.60 -8.30
CA ASN A 91 -2.30 -18.90 -8.06
C ASN A 91 -2.69 -20.28 -8.59
N ALA A 92 -2.00 -20.78 -9.62
CA ALA A 92 -2.29 -22.06 -10.26
C ALA A 92 -1.61 -23.23 -9.52
N THR A 93 -0.29 -23.14 -9.30
CA THR A 93 0.56 -24.18 -8.72
C THR A 93 0.54 -24.18 -7.19
N LYS A 94 0.11 -23.09 -6.55
CA LYS A 94 0.16 -22.88 -5.09
C LYS A 94 1.58 -22.97 -4.50
N GLN A 95 2.62 -22.85 -5.32
CA GLN A 95 4.00 -22.86 -4.88
C GLN A 95 4.57 -21.42 -4.82
N PRO A 96 5.46 -21.12 -3.86
CA PRO A 96 6.20 -19.86 -3.87
C PRO A 96 7.14 -19.80 -5.08
N GLN A 97 7.00 -18.76 -5.90
CA GLN A 97 7.86 -18.44 -7.04
C GLN A 97 8.59 -17.13 -6.77
N LEU A 98 9.79 -17.22 -6.18
CA LEU A 98 10.60 -16.05 -5.85
C LEU A 98 11.52 -15.63 -7.00
N ASP A 99 11.87 -16.59 -7.86
CA ASP A 99 12.75 -16.39 -9.01
C ASP A 99 11.97 -15.98 -10.28
N ASP A 100 10.70 -16.38 -10.38
CA ASP A 100 9.84 -16.11 -11.53
C ASP A 100 8.82 -15.00 -11.27
N ASP A 101 8.35 -14.38 -12.35
CA ASP A 101 7.26 -13.42 -12.31
C ASP A 101 5.95 -14.12 -11.95
N VAL A 102 5.07 -13.43 -11.21
CA VAL A 102 3.77 -13.99 -10.80
C VAL A 102 2.63 -13.07 -11.17
N GLU A 103 1.42 -13.63 -11.31
CA GLU A 103 0.21 -12.86 -11.55
C GLU A 103 -0.52 -12.52 -10.24
N LYS A 104 -0.97 -11.27 -10.13
CA LYS A 104 -1.68 -10.74 -8.96
C LYS A 104 -3.00 -10.09 -9.34
N CYS A 105 -4.02 -10.37 -8.53
CA CYS A 105 -5.23 -9.57 -8.51
C CYS A 105 -4.96 -8.25 -7.79
N ILE A 106 -5.04 -7.15 -8.52
CA ILE A 106 -4.92 -5.78 -8.03
C ILE A 106 -6.28 -5.08 -8.15
N TYR A 107 -6.56 -4.13 -7.26
CA TYR A 107 -7.80 -3.38 -7.20
C TYR A 107 -7.60 -1.93 -6.72
N LEU A 108 -8.43 -1.03 -7.25
CA LEU A 108 -8.44 0.36 -6.83
C LEU A 108 -9.15 0.50 -5.48
N HIS A 109 -8.46 1.06 -4.51
CA HIS A 109 -9.05 1.38 -3.22
C HIS A 109 -10.16 2.43 -3.35
N ALA A 110 -11.18 2.36 -2.49
CA ALA A 110 -12.35 3.23 -2.55
C ALA A 110 -11.98 4.72 -2.42
N GLU A 111 -11.01 5.03 -1.55
CA GLU A 111 -10.42 6.35 -1.37
C GLU A 111 -9.92 6.93 -2.69
N MET A 112 -9.18 6.12 -3.46
CA MET A 112 -8.59 6.53 -4.73
C MET A 112 -9.64 6.70 -5.82
N ASN A 113 -10.67 5.86 -5.82
CA ASN A 113 -11.80 5.99 -6.75
C ASN A 113 -12.54 7.32 -6.53
N ILE A 114 -12.88 7.65 -5.27
CA ILE A 114 -13.51 8.93 -4.91
C ILE A 114 -12.60 10.11 -5.31
N LEU A 115 -11.33 10.05 -4.89
CA LEU A 115 -10.38 11.12 -5.10
C LEU A 115 -10.15 11.41 -6.59
N ALA A 116 -9.87 10.38 -7.39
CA ALA A 116 -9.59 10.55 -8.81
C ALA A 116 -10.85 10.97 -9.58
N SER A 117 -11.94 10.22 -9.43
CA SER A 117 -13.13 10.39 -10.27
C SER A 117 -13.96 11.63 -9.91
N LEU A 118 -14.04 11.98 -8.62
CA LEU A 118 -14.92 13.05 -8.16
C LEU A 118 -14.18 14.35 -7.87
N ILE A 119 -12.94 14.29 -7.40
CA ILE A 119 -12.23 15.47 -6.92
C ILE A 119 -11.23 15.95 -7.98
N ILE A 120 -10.21 15.15 -8.29
CA ILE A 120 -9.10 15.54 -9.17
C ILE A 120 -9.60 15.78 -10.60
N ASN A 121 -10.34 14.83 -11.18
CA ASN A 121 -10.82 14.96 -12.56
C ASN A 121 -11.83 16.10 -12.76
N ASN A 122 -12.45 16.60 -11.69
CA ASN A 122 -13.36 17.75 -11.71
C ASN A 122 -12.73 19.01 -11.10
N LYS A 123 -11.43 18.99 -10.78
CA LYS A 123 -10.66 20.12 -10.22
C LYS A 123 -11.34 20.75 -8.99
N ILE A 124 -11.91 19.94 -8.10
CA ILE A 124 -12.54 20.43 -6.88
C ILE A 124 -11.44 20.80 -5.87
N THR A 125 -11.24 22.10 -5.65
CA THR A 125 -10.22 22.65 -4.74
C THR A 125 -10.79 23.10 -3.39
N SER A 126 -12.12 23.16 -3.25
CA SER A 126 -12.76 23.42 -1.97
C SER A 126 -12.46 22.30 -0.96
N ARG A 127 -12.70 22.56 0.32
CA ARG A 127 -12.45 21.57 1.38
C ARG A 127 -13.32 20.34 1.18
N VAL A 128 -12.70 19.18 1.01
CA VAL A 128 -13.37 17.88 0.90
C VAL A 128 -12.98 16.98 2.06
N PHE A 129 -13.97 16.38 2.71
CA PHE A 129 -13.78 15.32 3.70
C PHE A 129 -14.09 13.96 3.08
N ILE A 130 -13.11 13.05 3.06
CA ILE A 130 -13.27 11.67 2.58
C ILE A 130 -13.34 10.75 3.79
N ALA A 131 -14.52 10.13 3.97
CA ALA A 131 -14.73 9.08 4.95
C ALA A 131 -14.92 7.73 4.26
N VAL A 132 -14.16 6.73 4.71
CA VAL A 132 -14.22 5.35 4.21
C VAL A 132 -14.28 4.36 5.38
N SER A 133 -14.82 3.17 5.12
CA SER A 133 -15.03 2.14 6.16
C SER A 133 -13.75 1.54 6.76
N LYS A 134 -12.59 1.81 6.17
CA LYS A 134 -11.27 1.42 6.67
C LYS A 134 -10.37 2.64 6.71
N ARG A 135 -9.38 2.64 7.60
CA ARG A 135 -8.34 3.69 7.59
C ARG A 135 -7.56 3.61 6.27
N CYS A 136 -7.18 4.77 5.77
CA CYS A 136 -6.43 4.95 4.54
C CYS A 136 -5.10 4.17 4.59
N CYS A 137 -4.77 3.43 3.54
CA CYS A 137 -3.51 2.71 3.45
C CYS A 137 -2.32 3.61 3.15
N TYR A 138 -1.10 3.09 3.32
CA TYR A 138 0.11 3.86 3.09
C TYR A 138 0.19 4.45 1.67
N LEU A 139 -0.13 3.66 0.63
CA LEU A 139 -0.11 4.15 -0.75
C LEU A 139 -1.21 5.18 -1.03
N CYS A 140 -2.41 4.97 -0.48
CA CYS A 140 -3.48 5.96 -0.56
C CYS A 140 -3.09 7.27 0.15
N GLU A 141 -2.45 7.18 1.31
CA GLU A 141 -1.95 8.33 2.06
C GLU A 141 -0.90 9.09 1.26
N LEU A 142 0.08 8.41 0.66
CA LEU A 142 1.08 9.06 -0.19
C LEU A 142 0.43 9.81 -1.36
N TYR A 143 -0.53 9.18 -2.04
CA TYR A 143 -1.23 9.80 -3.16
C TYR A 143 -2.08 11.01 -2.72
N ILE A 144 -2.78 10.91 -1.58
CA ILE A 144 -3.54 12.03 -1.00
C ILE A 144 -2.60 13.17 -0.59
N ASN A 145 -1.48 12.86 0.05
CA ASN A 145 -0.48 13.86 0.44
C ASN A 145 0.12 14.55 -0.79
N PHE A 146 0.37 13.80 -1.87
CA PHE A 146 0.76 14.38 -3.14
C PHE A 146 -0.32 15.35 -3.66
N ALA A 147 -1.58 14.93 -3.71
CA ALA A 147 -2.68 15.82 -4.12
C ALA A 147 -2.76 17.09 -3.26
N ILE A 148 -2.61 16.98 -1.94
CA ILE A 148 -2.58 18.14 -1.04
C ILE A 148 -1.42 19.09 -1.38
N LYS A 149 -0.23 18.55 -1.66
CA LYS A 149 0.93 19.35 -2.12
C LYS A 149 0.68 20.04 -3.46
N GLN A 150 -0.20 19.50 -4.31
CA GLN A 150 -0.63 20.13 -5.56
C GLN A 150 -1.80 21.13 -5.37
N GLY A 151 -2.15 21.49 -4.14
CA GLY A 151 -3.13 22.55 -3.83
C GLY A 151 -4.55 22.07 -3.54
N TYR A 152 -4.80 20.76 -3.44
CA TYR A 152 -6.12 20.25 -3.06
C TYR A 152 -6.33 20.29 -1.54
N ASN A 153 -7.52 20.72 -1.09
CA ASN A 153 -7.87 20.76 0.33
C ASN A 153 -8.64 19.50 0.75
N ILE A 154 -7.90 18.42 1.07
CA ILE A 154 -8.48 17.10 1.37
C ILE A 154 -8.20 16.72 2.83
N VAL A 155 -9.25 16.28 3.52
CA VAL A 155 -9.18 15.71 4.86
C VAL A 155 -9.70 14.28 4.81
N ILE A 156 -9.02 13.34 5.47
CA ILE A 156 -9.41 11.92 5.53
C ILE A 156 -9.80 11.51 6.94
N SER A 157 -10.71 10.53 7.06
CA SER A 157 -11.22 10.03 8.35
C SER A 157 -10.19 9.29 9.20
N GLY A 158 -9.06 8.91 8.63
CA GLY A 158 -7.96 8.28 9.36
C GLY A 158 -7.02 7.52 8.43
N LYS A 159 -5.81 7.26 8.93
CA LYS A 159 -4.74 6.57 8.20
C LYS A 159 -4.14 5.44 9.01
N HIS A 160 -3.54 4.49 8.30
CA HIS A 160 -2.71 3.45 8.88
C HIS A 160 -1.49 3.22 7.97
N GLN A 161 -0.38 2.77 8.53
CA GLN A 161 0.85 2.54 7.76
C GLN A 161 0.87 1.18 7.04
N LYS A 162 -0.26 0.47 6.97
CA LYS A 162 -0.35 -0.80 6.27
C LYS A 162 -0.37 -0.59 4.76
N LEU A 163 0.39 -1.46 4.11
CA LEU A 163 0.64 -1.54 2.68
C LEU A 163 -0.15 -2.75 2.13
N TYR A 164 -0.77 -2.61 0.95
CA TYR A 164 -1.62 -3.64 0.36
C TYR A 164 -1.09 -4.05 -1.01
N ASP A 165 -1.07 -5.37 -1.23
CA ASP A 165 -0.52 -6.01 -2.42
C ASP A 165 -1.37 -5.99 -3.66
N GLY A 166 -2.67 -5.84 -3.46
CA GLY A 166 -3.60 -5.57 -4.53
C GLY A 166 -3.85 -4.09 -4.79
N TRP A 167 -2.91 -3.15 -4.60
CA TRP A 167 -3.20 -1.72 -4.80
C TRP A 167 -2.96 -1.27 -6.24
N ILE A 168 -3.86 -0.44 -6.79
CA ILE A 168 -3.75 0.16 -8.14
C ILE A 168 -3.58 1.68 -8.06
N LEU A 169 -2.69 2.24 -8.89
CA LEU A 169 -2.60 3.68 -9.13
C LEU A 169 -3.89 4.21 -9.78
N PRO A 170 -4.57 5.21 -9.20
CA PRO A 170 -5.77 5.77 -9.80
C PRO A 170 -5.51 6.35 -11.18
N HIS A 171 -6.46 6.12 -12.09
CA HIS A 171 -6.51 6.79 -13.38
C HIS A 171 -7.07 8.21 -13.23
N VAL A 172 -6.31 9.21 -13.69
CA VAL A 172 -6.71 10.61 -13.75
C VAL A 172 -6.51 11.15 -15.16
N LYS A 173 -7.33 12.14 -15.55
CA LYS A 173 -7.30 12.75 -16.90
C LYS A 173 -6.00 13.52 -17.16
N ASN A 174 -5.40 14.09 -16.12
CA ASN A 174 -4.17 14.85 -16.23
C ASN A 174 -2.97 13.90 -16.16
N SER A 175 -2.29 13.69 -17.30
CA SER A 175 -1.12 12.84 -17.43
C SER A 175 0.08 13.33 -16.61
N ASP A 176 0.32 14.64 -16.56
CA ASP A 176 1.40 15.23 -15.75
C ASP A 176 1.17 14.96 -14.25
N PHE A 177 -0.06 15.14 -13.77
CA PHE A 177 -0.43 14.80 -12.39
C PHE A 177 -0.20 13.31 -12.12
N LYS A 178 -0.64 12.43 -13.03
CA LYS A 178 -0.45 10.98 -12.93
C LYS A 178 1.04 10.65 -12.82
N ASN A 179 1.87 11.16 -13.73
CA ASN A 179 3.30 10.87 -13.79
C ASN A 179 4.04 11.38 -12.55
N LYS A 180 3.80 12.62 -12.12
CA LYS A 180 4.40 13.18 -10.91
C LYS A 180 3.97 12.44 -9.65
N SER A 181 2.70 12.04 -9.56
CA SER A 181 2.21 11.24 -8.42
C SER A 181 2.87 9.86 -8.36
N LEU A 182 3.12 9.24 -9.51
CA LEU A 182 3.81 7.95 -9.60
C LEU A 182 5.26 8.09 -9.16
N ILE A 183 5.99 9.08 -9.68
CA ILE A 183 7.39 9.37 -9.27
C ILE A 183 7.45 9.56 -7.76
N TYR A 184 6.57 10.41 -7.20
CA TYR A 184 6.52 10.67 -5.77
C TYR A 184 6.30 9.39 -4.94
N ILE A 185 5.42 8.49 -5.38
CA ILE A 185 5.17 7.22 -4.69
C ILE A 185 6.38 6.30 -4.78
N LEU A 186 6.99 6.17 -5.97
CA LEU A 186 8.14 5.32 -6.20
C LEU A 186 9.34 5.76 -5.35
N GLU A 187 9.67 7.04 -5.33
CA GLU A 187 10.75 7.57 -4.50
C GLU A 187 10.56 7.26 -3.01
N ASN A 188 9.32 7.34 -2.51
CA ASN A 188 9.02 6.99 -1.12
C ASN A 188 9.14 5.48 -0.86
N LEU A 189 8.77 4.64 -1.83
CA LEU A 189 8.91 3.19 -1.72
C LEU A 189 10.38 2.78 -1.78
N ASP A 190 11.12 3.25 -2.79
CA ASP A 190 12.54 2.95 -3.01
C ASP A 190 13.35 3.28 -1.74
N ARG A 191 13.11 4.45 -1.11
CA ARG A 191 13.73 4.82 0.18
C ARG A 191 13.45 3.84 1.32
N ILE A 192 12.26 3.22 1.37
CA ILE A 192 11.97 2.24 2.42
C ILE A 192 12.65 0.91 2.11
N ILE A 193 12.73 0.52 0.82
CA ILE A 193 13.43 -0.69 0.39
C ILE A 193 14.89 -0.61 0.77
N GLU A 194 15.56 0.44 0.34
CA GLU A 194 16.98 0.67 0.56
C GLU A 194 17.31 0.58 2.04
N LYS A 195 16.57 1.31 2.89
CA LYS A 195 16.75 1.26 4.34
C LYS A 195 16.56 -0.13 4.94
N LYS A 196 15.63 -0.92 4.38
CA LYS A 196 15.37 -2.28 4.87
C LYS A 196 16.43 -3.26 4.40
N ILE A 197 16.86 -3.18 3.15
CA ILE A 197 17.94 -4.01 2.62
C ILE A 197 19.21 -3.70 3.41
N GLU A 198 19.59 -2.43 3.56
CA GLU A 198 20.76 -2.02 4.34
C GLU A 198 20.71 -2.58 5.77
N HIS A 199 19.57 -2.46 6.47
CA HIS A 199 19.42 -3.02 7.82
C HIS A 199 19.62 -4.55 7.84
N TYR A 200 19.23 -5.26 6.78
CA TYR A 200 19.39 -6.71 6.68
C TYR A 200 20.72 -7.15 6.06
N THR A 201 21.51 -6.27 5.45
CA THR A 201 22.81 -6.63 4.86
C THR A 201 23.98 -6.12 5.69
N ARG A 202 23.77 -5.16 6.61
CA ARG A 202 24.82 -4.70 7.54
C ARG A 202 25.44 -5.89 8.27
N SER A 203 26.76 -6.01 8.17
CA SER A 203 27.56 -6.96 8.95
C SER A 203 27.34 -6.65 10.42
N LEU A 204 26.77 -7.59 11.18
CA LEU A 204 26.91 -7.54 12.64
C LEU A 204 28.39 -7.82 12.95
N PRO A 205 29.01 -7.14 13.92
CA PRO A 205 30.27 -7.63 14.49
C PRO A 205 30.05 -9.07 14.95
N ALA A 206 31.06 -9.92 14.77
CA ALA A 206 31.02 -11.33 15.18
C ALA A 206 30.39 -11.46 16.58
N ASP A 207 29.46 -12.40 16.73
CA ASP A 207 28.82 -12.70 18.00
C ASP A 207 29.91 -12.94 19.05
N SER A 208 30.16 -11.93 19.88
CA SER A 208 30.93 -12.10 21.10
C SER A 208 30.11 -13.04 21.97
N ASN A 209 30.59 -14.29 22.07
CA ASN A 209 30.12 -15.29 23.01
C ASN A 209 30.28 -14.75 24.45
N SER A 210 29.34 -13.94 24.90
CA SER A 210 29.15 -13.64 26.31
C SER A 210 27.67 -13.85 26.64
N GLY A 211 27.39 -15.02 27.22
CA GLY A 211 26.11 -15.30 27.85
C GLY A 211 25.80 -14.22 28.89
N GLY A 212 24.82 -13.38 28.59
CA GLY A 212 24.37 -12.32 29.46
C GLY A 212 22.95 -11.93 29.07
N ASN A 213 21.97 -12.40 29.83
CA ASN A 213 20.60 -11.92 29.77
C ASN A 213 20.60 -10.41 30.04
N SER A 214 20.45 -9.61 28.99
CA SER A 214 20.22 -8.17 29.12
C SER A 214 19.02 -7.81 28.23
N PRO A 215 17.95 -7.21 28.79
CA PRO A 215 16.80 -6.80 28.01
C PRO A 215 17.20 -5.58 27.17
N ASP A 216 17.19 -5.75 25.86
CA ASP A 216 17.51 -4.71 24.89
C ASP A 216 16.50 -3.54 25.01
N PRO A 217 16.91 -2.34 25.43
CA PRO A 217 15.99 -1.24 25.71
C PRO A 217 15.70 -0.43 24.44
N HIS A 218 15.38 -1.09 23.33
CA HIS A 218 14.77 -0.46 22.15
C HIS A 218 13.81 -1.41 21.41
N ASP A 219 12.97 -2.13 22.16
CA ASP A 219 11.69 -2.62 21.64
C ASP A 219 10.70 -1.44 21.54
N VAL A 220 10.98 -0.52 20.62
CA VAL A 220 10.02 0.52 20.23
C VAL A 220 9.00 -0.17 19.35
N GLY A 221 7.94 -0.68 19.99
CA GLY A 221 6.75 -1.29 19.39
C GLY A 221 6.14 -0.43 18.28
N GLY A 222 6.67 -0.60 17.07
CA GLY A 222 6.38 0.23 15.91
C GLY A 222 6.52 -0.54 14.62
N ASN A 223 5.56 -1.43 14.35
CA ASN A 223 5.19 -1.85 13.00
C ASN A 223 6.32 -2.42 12.12
N ILE A 224 6.68 -3.65 12.46
CA ILE A 224 7.32 -4.63 11.58
C ILE A 224 6.45 -4.82 10.31
N TYR A 225 6.66 -4.01 9.27
CA TYR A 225 5.98 -4.17 7.98
C TYR A 225 6.96 -4.26 6.81
N ASN A 226 6.90 -5.42 6.16
CA ASN A 226 7.02 -5.64 4.72
C ASN A 226 8.34 -5.27 4.04
N MET A 227 9.34 -6.14 4.16
CA MET A 227 10.37 -6.24 3.11
C MET A 227 9.79 -6.76 1.79
N GLY A 228 8.76 -7.63 1.85
CA GLY A 228 8.21 -8.36 0.70
C GLY A 228 7.57 -7.57 -0.45
N PHE A 229 7.42 -6.24 -0.36
CA PHE A 229 6.30 -5.59 -1.05
C PHE A 229 6.65 -4.55 -2.11
N MET A 230 7.91 -4.18 -2.21
CA MET A 230 8.19 -2.87 -2.74
C MET A 230 8.67 -2.95 -4.19
N LYS A 231 7.70 -2.93 -5.11
CA LYS A 231 7.69 -2.27 -6.43
C LYS A 231 6.60 -2.83 -7.36
N ASN A 232 5.36 -3.00 -6.86
CA ASN A 232 4.21 -3.37 -7.71
C ASN A 232 3.57 -2.15 -8.44
N LEU A 233 4.33 -1.09 -8.70
CA LEU A 233 3.85 0.11 -9.38
C LEU A 233 4.69 0.54 -10.59
N THR A 234 5.69 -0.24 -10.98
CA THR A 234 6.51 0.06 -12.17
C THR A 234 6.64 -1.17 -13.04
N MET A 235 5.58 -1.42 -13.81
CA MET A 235 5.62 -1.54 -15.27
C MET A 235 4.19 -1.34 -15.79
N TYR A 236 4.03 -0.68 -16.93
CA TYR A 236 2.78 -0.18 -17.55
C TYR A 236 2.30 1.24 -17.23
N VAL A 237 3.22 2.23 -17.24
CA VAL A 237 2.88 3.56 -17.80
C VAL A 237 3.91 4.01 -18.87
N SER A 238 4.68 3.09 -19.42
CA SER A 238 5.50 3.31 -20.62
C SER A 238 5.07 2.34 -21.73
N GLN A 239 3.82 2.51 -22.16
CA GLN A 239 3.37 2.37 -23.54
C GLN A 239 2.40 3.52 -23.82
#